data_AF-A0A357LGF7-F1
#
_entry.id   AF-A0A357LGF7-F1
#
_cell.length_a   1.000
_cell.length_b   1.000
_cell.length_c   1.000
_cell.angle_alpha   90.00
_cell.angle_beta   90.00
_cell.angle_gamma   90.00
#
_symmetry.space_group_name_H-M   'P 1'
#
loop_
_entity.id
_entity.type
_entity.pdbx_description
1 polymer ?
#
loop_
_entity_poly.entity_id
_entity_poly.type
_entity_poly.pdbx_seq_one_letter_code
_entity_poly.pdbx_strand_id
1 'polypeptide(L)' 'MTGLMRYAAQLSGDPKRALPPVEQWSPPYCGELDLVIRRDGVWVHEGTPIGRAPLVRL' A
#
# COMPACT_ATOMS: atom_id res chain seq x y z
N MET A 1 -6.07 -11.70 -23.12
CA MET A 1 -5.36 -10.45 -22.71
C MET A 1 -6.20 -9.51 -21.81
N THR A 2 -7.35 -9.95 -21.27
CA THR A 2 -8.29 -9.08 -20.49
C THR A 2 -8.13 -9.17 -18.97
N GLY A 3 -7.37 -10.15 -18.45
CA GLY A 3 -7.25 -10.39 -17.01
C GLY A 3 -6.37 -9.38 -16.27
N LEU A 4 -5.32 -8.87 -16.91
CA LEU A 4 -4.32 -7.99 -16.28
C LEU A 4 -4.85 -6.56 -16.06
N MET A 5 -5.74 -6.07 -16.93
CA MET A 5 -6.38 -4.75 -16.78
C MET A 5 -7.39 -4.71 -15.62
N ARG A 6 -8.07 -5.83 -15.32
CA ARG A 6 -9.03 -5.91 -14.20
C ARG A 6 -8.36 -5.82 -12.83
N TYR A 7 -7.20 -6.44 -12.67
CA TYR A 7 -6.46 -6.39 -11.41
C TYR A 7 -5.92 -5.00 -11.09
N ALA A 8 -5.43 -4.27 -12.09
CA ALA A 8 -4.95 -2.91 -11.90
C ALA A 8 -6.05 -1.95 -11.39
N ALA A 9 -7.29 -2.12 -11.88
CA ALA A 9 -8.44 -1.31 -11.45
C ALA A 9 -8.87 -1.60 -9.99
N GLN A 10 -8.64 -2.81 -9.49
CA GLN A 10 -8.98 -3.17 -8.10
C GLN A 10 -7.96 -2.63 -7.08
N LEU A 11 -6.72 -2.38 -7.53
CA LEU A 11 -5.65 -1.76 -6.72
C LEU A 11 -5.72 -0.24 -6.67
N SER A 12 -6.53 0.40 -7.53
CA SER A 12 -6.87 1.81 -7.35
C SER A 12 -7.70 1.93 -6.08
N GLY A 13 -7.09 2.38 -4.98
CA GLY A 13 -7.77 2.63 -3.72
C GLY A 13 -9.02 3.47 -3.91
N ASP A 14 -10.18 2.84 -3.80
CA ASP A 14 -11.47 3.53 -3.85
C ASP A 14 -11.63 4.27 -2.51
N PRO A 15 -11.69 5.62 -2.49
CA PRO A 15 -11.89 6.37 -1.25
C PRO A 15 -13.24 6.07 -0.58
N LYS A 16 -14.16 5.38 -1.27
CA LYS A 16 -15.42 4.88 -0.70
C LYS A 16 -15.28 3.52 -0.04
N ARG A 17 -14.16 2.81 -0.23
CA ARG A 17 -13.89 1.55 0.46
C ARG A 17 -13.53 1.88 1.90
N ALA A 18 -14.25 1.27 2.84
CA ALA A 18 -13.91 1.37 4.25
C ALA A 18 -12.47 0.89 4.48
N LEU A 19 -11.72 1.62 5.29
CA LEU A 19 -10.39 1.19 5.71
C LEU A 19 -10.51 -0.16 6.45
N PRO A 20 -9.52 -1.04 6.33
CA PRO A 20 -9.50 -2.26 7.12
C PRO A 20 -9.51 -1.92 8.62
N PRO A 21 -10.21 -2.70 9.46
CA PRO A 21 -10.31 -2.46 10.90
C PRO A 21 -9.05 -2.94 11.64
N VAL A 22 -7.91 -2.27 11.39
CA VAL A 22 -6.58 -2.67 11.89
C VAL A 22 -6.50 -2.73 13.40
N GLU A 23 -7.31 -1.95 14.10
CA GLU A 23 -7.43 -1.91 15.56
C GLU A 23 -8.01 -3.19 16.17
N GLN A 24 -8.69 -4.02 15.37
CA GLN A 24 -9.24 -5.31 15.81
C GLN A 24 -8.27 -6.47 15.61
N TRP A 25 -7.12 -6.22 14.98
CA TRP A 25 -6.14 -7.25 14.67
C TRP A 25 -5.07 -7.34 15.76
N SER A 26 -4.70 -8.56 16.13
CA SER A 26 -3.63 -8.81 17.12
C SER A 26 -2.74 -9.99 16.70
N PRO A 27 -2.10 -9.92 15.52
CA PRO A 27 -1.15 -10.95 15.11
C PRO A 27 0.15 -10.86 15.91
N PRO A 28 0.96 -11.93 15.96
CA PRO A 28 2.32 -11.84 16.45
C PRO A 28 3.15 -10.93 15.54
N TYR A 29 4.14 -10.25 16.13
CA TYR A 29 5.11 -9.44 15.40
C TYR A 29 5.99 -10.31 14.49
N CYS A 30 6.23 -9.86 13.25
CA CYS A 30 6.94 -10.62 12.22
C CYS A 30 8.28 -10.01 11.77
N GLY A 31 8.79 -8.99 12.47
CA GLY A 31 10.02 -8.29 12.11
C GLY A 31 9.79 -6.86 11.61
N GLU A 32 10.89 -6.14 11.42
CA GLU A 32 10.90 -4.80 10.85
C GLU A 32 10.90 -4.85 9.31
N LEU A 33 10.26 -3.87 8.70
CA LEU A 33 10.28 -3.63 7.25
C LEU A 33 11.04 -2.34 6.96
N ASP A 34 11.94 -2.33 5.98
CA ASP A 34 12.58 -1.10 5.49
C ASP A 34 11.58 -0.29 4.66
N LEU A 35 10.72 0.44 5.34
CA LEU A 35 9.74 1.33 4.74
C LEU A 35 9.79 2.70 5.42
N VAL A 36 10.15 3.72 4.66
CA VAL A 36 10.21 5.10 5.14
C VAL A 36 9.18 5.96 4.41
N ILE A 37 8.30 6.60 5.17
CA ILE A 37 7.43 7.67 4.66
C ILE A 37 8.12 9.00 4.94
N ARG A 38 8.70 9.60 3.89
CA ARG A 38 9.35 10.91 3.99
C ARG A 38 8.32 12.01 4.25
N ARG A 39 8.78 13.14 4.78
CA ARG A 39 7.93 14.31 5.09
C ARG A 39 7.21 14.88 3.86
N ASP A 40 7.78 14.71 2.67
CA ASP A 40 7.19 15.11 1.38
C ASP A 40 6.17 14.09 0.83
N GLY A 41 5.88 13.01 1.57
CA GLY A 41 4.95 11.96 1.19
C GLY A 41 5.54 10.89 0.28
N VAL A 42 6.83 10.95 -0.05
CA VAL A 42 7.52 9.90 -0.83
C VAL A 42 7.72 8.66 0.06
N TRP A 43 7.24 7.52 -0.42
CA TRP A 43 7.52 6.22 0.20
C TRP A 43 8.82 5.66 -0.37
N VAL A 44 9.72 5.20 0.50
CA VAL A 44 11.00 4.57 0.14
C VAL A 44 11.00 3.16 0.73
N HIS A 45 11.31 2.17 -0.10
CA HIS A 45 11.45 0.77 0.30
C HIS A 45 12.79 0.23 -0.20
N GLU A 46 13.56 -0.40 0.69
CA GLU A 46 14.91 -0.90 0.37
C GLU A 46 15.79 0.17 -0.29
N GLY A 47 15.75 1.39 0.27
CA GLY A 47 16.46 2.56 -0.25
C GLY A 47 15.94 3.14 -1.57
N THR A 48 14.90 2.57 -2.19
CA THR A 48 14.38 3.00 -3.50
C THR A 48 12.99 3.66 -3.38
N PRO A 49 12.78 4.85 -3.98
CA PRO A 49 11.45 5.50 -3.99
C PRO A 49 10.39 4.69 -4.75
N ILE A 50 9.20 4.55 -4.16
CA ILE A 50 8.04 3.94 -4.82
C ILE A 50 7.34 4.99 -5.69
N GLY A 51 7.53 4.91 -7.01
CA GLY A 51 6.90 5.81 -7.99
C GLY A 51 5.45 5.44 -8.39
N ARG A 52 4.89 4.36 -7.85
CA ARG A 52 3.55 3.85 -8.21
C ARG A 52 2.50 4.41 -7.27
N ALA A 53 1.99 5.61 -7.57
CA ALA A 53 1.03 6.33 -6.72
C ALA A 53 -0.20 5.51 -6.24
N PRO A 54 -0.80 4.60 -7.04
CA PRO A 54 -1.89 3.76 -6.55
C PRO A 54 -1.50 2.81 -5.41
N LEU A 55 -0.24 2.34 -5.36
CA LEU A 55 0.22 1.45 -4.28
C LEU A 55 0.30 2.16 -2.93
N VAL A 56 0.50 3.48 -2.93
CA VAL A 56 0.53 4.29 -1.68
C VAL A 56 -0.86 4.40 -1.05
N ARG A 57 -1.94 4.10 -1.79
CA ARG A 57 -3.33 4.24 -1.35
C ARG A 57 -4.09 2.90 -1.34
N LEU A 58 -3.38 1.78 -1.39
CA LEU A 58 -3.99 0.46 -1.46
C LEU A 58 -4.65 0.05 -0.13
#